data_AF-A0A8S9DWD6-F1
#
_entry.id   AF-A0A8S9DWD6-F1
#
_cell.length_a   1.000
_cell.length_b   1.000
_cell.length_c   1.000
_cell.angle_alpha   90.00
_cell.angle_beta   90.00
_cell.angle_gamma   90.00
#
_symmetry.space_group_name_H-M   'P 1'
#
loop_
_entity.id
_entity.type
_entity.pdbx_description
1 polymer ?
#
loop_
_entity_poly.entity_id
_entity_poly.type
_entity_poly.pdbx_seq_one_letter_code
_entity_poly.pdbx_strand_id
1 'polypeptide(L)'
;MSTDIGIDLVAYAPSRTHPATIQVKTNLKPKPGGGKGKAAIDWWLPESSPAELVAFVNLEAQAVWVMSNAEVQKYAQQHSSGRHHFYMYTDPAVLPKKSDRPVHAYEFEAFRLENRASKLFGT
;
A
#
# COMPACT_ATOMS: atom_id res chain seq x y z
N MET A 1 20.27 -14.65 -11.00
CA MET A 1 20.15 -13.30 -10.42
C MET A 1 18.90 -12.70 -11.03
N SER A 2 17.76 -12.74 -10.35
CA SER A 2 16.53 -12.13 -10.86
C SER A 2 16.57 -10.63 -10.57
N THR A 3 16.18 -9.83 -11.56
CA THR A 3 16.07 -8.37 -11.55
C THR A 3 14.94 -7.85 -10.66
N ASP A 4 14.53 -8.57 -9.62
CA ASP A 4 13.60 -8.04 -8.64
C ASP A 4 14.38 -7.25 -7.59
N ILE A 5 14.92 -6.11 -8.02
CA ILE A 5 15.44 -5.10 -7.09
C ILE A 5 14.28 -4.39 -6.35
N GLY A 6 13.02 -4.82 -6.51
CA GLY A 6 11.87 -4.20 -5.89
C GLY A 6 11.27 -3.03 -6.68
N ILE A 7 11.56 -2.90 -7.97
CA ILE A 7 10.88 -1.97 -8.89
C ILE A 7 10.18 -2.81 -9.95
N ASP A 8 8.85 -2.69 -10.03
CA ASP A 8 8.00 -3.46 -10.95
C ASP A 8 7.56 -2.59 -12.14
N LEU A 9 7.38 -1.28 -11.93
CA LEU A 9 6.92 -0.33 -12.94
C LEU A 9 7.74 0.96 -12.90
N VAL A 10 7.78 1.64 -14.04
CA VAL A 10 8.31 3.00 -14.18
C VAL A 10 7.26 3.86 -14.88
N ALA A 11 6.94 5.02 -14.32
CA ALA A 11 5.96 5.95 -14.86
C ALA A 11 6.62 7.30 -15.23
N TYR A 12 6.46 7.69 -16.49
CA TYR A 12 6.82 9.02 -16.98
C TYR A 12 5.60 9.94 -16.84
N ALA A 13 5.81 11.12 -16.28
CA ALA A 13 4.73 12.01 -15.86
C ALA A 13 5.12 13.47 -16.09
N PRO A 14 4.22 14.31 -16.67
CA PRO A 14 4.50 15.73 -16.89
C PRO A 14 4.84 16.51 -15.61
N SER A 15 4.29 16.09 -14.46
CA SER A 15 4.55 16.74 -13.17
C SER A 15 5.94 16.43 -12.58
N ARG A 16 6.74 15.57 -13.23
CA ARG A 16 8.01 15.06 -12.69
C ARG A 16 9.16 15.34 -13.64
N THR A 17 10.31 15.71 -13.08
CA THR A 17 11.56 15.86 -13.83
C THR A 17 12.27 14.54 -14.09
N HIS A 18 11.89 13.46 -13.38
CA HIS A 18 12.43 12.12 -13.51
C HIS A 18 11.31 11.07 -13.41
N PRO A 19 11.48 9.87 -14.00
CA PRO A 19 10.46 8.83 -13.96
C PRO A 19 10.22 8.34 -12.52
N ALA A 20 8.96 8.13 -12.15
CA ALA A 20 8.64 7.52 -10.86
C ALA A 20 8.86 6.00 -10.93
N THR A 21 9.65 5.45 -10.01
CA THR A 21 9.81 4.01 -9.84
C THR A 21 8.76 3.49 -8.85
N ILE A 22 8.12 2.38 -9.19
CA ILE A 22 6.97 1.87 -8.45
C ILE A 22 7.16 0.38 -8.16
N GLN A 23 7.03 -0.01 -6.90
CA GLN A 23 6.87 -1.41 -6.51
C GLN A 23 5.39 -1.76 -6.42
N VAL A 24 4.99 -2.90 -6.93
CA VAL A 24 3.60 -3.38 -6.90
C VAL A 24 3.50 -4.53 -5.91
N LYS A 25 2.56 -4.41 -4.97
CA LYS A 25 2.19 -5.48 -4.04
C LYS A 25 0.71 -5.80 -4.21
N THR A 26 0.41 -7.00 -4.67
CA THR A 26 -0.95 -7.44 -4.95
C THR A 26 -1.46 -8.39 -3.88
N ASN A 27 -2.74 -8.27 -3.53
CA ASN A 27 -3.47 -9.26 -2.77
C ASN A 27 -4.81 -9.51 -3.49
N LEU A 28 -5.16 -10.78 -3.68
CA LEU A 28 -6.29 -11.16 -4.50
C LEU A 28 -7.62 -10.73 -3.86
N LYS A 29 -7.78 -11.03 -2.58
CA LYS A 29 -9.00 -10.76 -1.82
C LYS A 29 -8.69 -10.68 -0.32
N PRO A 30 -9.51 -9.98 0.48
CA PRO A 30 -9.36 -9.95 1.92
C PRO A 30 -9.41 -11.35 2.54
N LYS A 31 -8.60 -11.56 3.59
CA LYS A 31 -8.52 -12.84 4.32
C LYS A 31 -8.68 -12.61 5.81
N PRO A 32 -9.28 -13.57 6.54
CA PRO A 32 -9.38 -13.48 8.00
C PRO A 32 -7.98 -13.54 8.63
N GLY A 33 -7.70 -12.63 9.57
CA GLY A 33 -6.47 -12.63 10.36
C GLY A 33 -6.37 -13.83 11.31
N GLY A 34 -5.94 -14.98 10.80
CA GLY A 34 -5.81 -16.24 11.55
C GLY A 34 -7.17 -16.89 11.85
N GLY A 35 -7.53 -17.95 11.10
CA GLY A 35 -8.70 -18.80 11.33
C GLY A 35 -10.06 -18.09 11.37
N LYS A 36 -10.34 -17.39 12.48
CA LYS A 36 -11.56 -16.64 12.79
C LYS A 36 -11.37 -15.12 12.86
N GLY A 37 -10.17 -14.62 12.55
CA GLY A 37 -9.91 -13.18 12.58
C GLY A 37 -10.72 -12.39 11.57
N LYS A 38 -10.76 -11.07 11.76
CA LYS A 38 -11.47 -10.15 10.88
C LYS A 38 -10.82 -10.08 9.50
N ALA A 39 -11.64 -9.89 8.47
CA ALA A 39 -11.17 -9.85 7.09
C ALA A 39 -10.36 -8.57 6.85
N ALA A 40 -9.09 -8.76 6.50
CA ALA A 40 -8.18 -7.68 6.16
C ALA A 40 -7.51 -7.98 4.82
N ILE A 41 -7.02 -6.92 4.19
CA ILE A 41 -6.06 -7.02 3.12
C ILE A 41 -4.71 -6.55 3.65
N ASP A 42 -3.65 -7.29 3.33
CA ASP A 42 -2.33 -7.05 3.86
C ASP A 42 -1.23 -7.24 2.81
N TRP A 43 -0.12 -6.55 3.04
CA TRP A 43 1.09 -6.63 2.24
C TRP A 43 2.32 -6.46 3.11
N TRP A 44 3.41 -7.11 2.68
CA TRP A 44 4.73 -6.95 3.25
C TRP A 44 5.62 -6.18 2.28
N LEU A 45 6.28 -5.14 2.77
CA LEU A 45 7.20 -4.30 2.02
C LEU A 45 8.60 -4.34 2.68
N PRO A 46 9.68 -4.64 1.93
CA PRO A 46 11.04 -4.46 2.42
C PRO A 46 11.33 -3.00 2.78
N GLU A 47 11.97 -2.76 3.92
CA GLU A 47 12.46 -1.42 4.31
C GLU A 47 13.51 -0.89 3.32
N SER A 48 14.19 -1.79 2.61
CA SER A 48 15.20 -1.49 1.61
C SER A 48 14.66 -1.37 0.18
N SER A 49 13.34 -1.20 -0.01
CA SER A 49 12.79 -1.05 -1.36
C SER A 49 13.35 0.20 -2.05
N PRO A 50 13.94 0.08 -3.26
CA PRO A 50 14.49 1.22 -3.98
C PRO A 50 13.43 1.94 -4.83
N ALA A 51 12.18 1.47 -4.84
CA ALA A 51 11.09 2.17 -5.52
C ALA A 51 10.70 3.45 -4.78
N GLU A 52 10.42 4.54 -5.48
CA GLU A 52 9.94 5.79 -4.88
C GLU A 52 8.51 5.65 -4.32
N LEU A 53 7.70 4.86 -5.01
CA LEU A 53 6.30 4.61 -4.70
C LEU A 53 6.02 3.12 -4.56
N VAL A 54 4.98 2.81 -3.80
CA VAL A 54 4.43 1.47 -3.63
C VAL A 54 2.95 1.50 -3.98
N ALA A 55 2.55 0.64 -4.89
CA ALA A 55 1.16 0.40 -5.25
C ALA A 55 0.65 -0.87 -4.54
N PHE A 56 -0.20 -0.69 -3.54
CA PHE A 56 -0.92 -1.78 -2.89
C PHE A 56 -2.22 -2.05 -3.64
N VAL A 57 -2.40 -3.27 -4.13
CA VAL A 57 -3.49 -3.63 -5.03
C VAL A 57 -4.37 -4.69 -4.40
N ASN A 58 -5.67 -4.38 -4.29
CA ASN A 58 -6.73 -5.35 -4.08
C ASN A 58 -7.35 -5.71 -5.43
N LEU A 59 -7.14 -6.95 -5.89
CA LEU A 59 -7.59 -7.37 -7.21
C LEU A 59 -9.12 -7.58 -7.26
N GLU A 60 -9.72 -8.18 -6.22
CA GLU A 60 -11.16 -8.43 -6.15
C GLU A 60 -11.97 -7.13 -6.18
N ALA A 61 -11.51 -6.10 -5.47
CA ALA A 61 -12.17 -4.81 -5.44
C ALA A 61 -11.67 -3.82 -6.51
N GLN A 62 -10.78 -4.25 -7.41
CA GLN A 62 -10.16 -3.40 -8.44
C GLN A 62 -9.63 -2.07 -7.89
N ALA A 63 -8.84 -2.19 -6.84
CA ALA A 63 -8.60 -1.12 -5.90
C ALA A 63 -7.10 -0.94 -5.68
N VAL A 64 -6.60 0.30 -5.86
CA VAL A 64 -5.16 0.60 -5.77
C VAL A 64 -4.93 1.78 -4.83
N TRP A 65 -4.01 1.59 -3.87
CA TRP A 65 -3.48 2.66 -3.03
C TRP A 65 -2.02 2.89 -3.38
N VAL A 66 -1.65 4.14 -3.65
CA VAL A 66 -0.28 4.53 -4.00
C VAL A 66 0.30 5.38 -2.89
N MET A 67 1.41 4.93 -2.32
CA MET A 67 2.08 5.57 -1.17
C MET A 67 3.58 5.68 -1.41
N SER A 68 4.25 6.69 -0.83
CA SER A 68 5.72 6.72 -0.76
C SER A 68 6.23 5.79 0.34
N ASN A 69 7.51 5.40 0.30
CA ASN A 69 8.11 4.62 1.39
C ASN A 69 7.98 5.31 2.76
N ALA A 70 8.10 6.64 2.82
CA ALA A 70 7.94 7.41 4.05
C ALA A 70 6.51 7.34 4.59
N GLU A 71 5.50 7.37 3.70
CA GLU A 71 4.10 7.16 4.07
C GLU A 71 3.90 5.72 4.56
N VAL A 72 4.47 4.71 3.89
CA VAL A 72 4.39 3.32 4.35
C VAL A 72 5.02 3.16 5.73
N GLN A 73 6.21 3.70 5.96
CA GLN A 73 6.88 3.66 7.26
C GLN A 73 6.03 4.31 8.37
N LYS A 74 5.32 5.39 8.04
CA LYS A 74 4.43 6.09 8.99
C LYS A 74 3.18 5.28 9.33
N TYR A 75 2.56 4.64 8.33
CA TYR A 75 1.23 4.04 8.48
C TYR A 75 1.24 2.51 8.68
N ALA A 76 2.34 1.84 8.36
CA ALA A 76 2.50 0.41 8.62
C ALA A 76 2.28 0.11 10.11
N GLN A 77 1.51 -0.95 10.37
CA GLN A 77 1.10 -1.30 11.72
C GLN A 77 2.11 -2.21 12.41
N GLN A 78 2.94 -2.93 11.65
CA GLN A 78 4.00 -3.77 12.21
C GLN A 78 5.30 -3.63 11.44
N HIS A 79 6.40 -3.81 12.17
CA HIS A 79 7.76 -3.77 11.65
C HIS A 79 8.47 -5.02 12.18
N SER A 80 8.90 -5.89 11.28
CA SER A 80 9.60 -7.11 11.68
C SER A 80 10.55 -7.59 10.59
N SER A 81 11.76 -7.97 10.98
CA SER A 81 12.75 -8.56 10.06
C SER A 81 13.02 -7.70 8.82
N GLY A 82 13.22 -6.39 9.01
CA GLY A 82 13.51 -5.44 7.93
C GLY A 82 12.36 -5.22 6.94
N ARG A 83 11.12 -5.45 7.37
CA ARG A 83 9.91 -5.30 6.56
C ARG A 83 8.81 -4.56 7.30
N HIS A 84 8.10 -3.71 6.57
CA HIS A 84 6.84 -3.11 6.97
C HIS A 84 5.68 -4.06 6.63
N HIS A 85 4.82 -4.30 7.61
CA HIS A 85 3.52 -4.93 7.42
C HIS A 85 2.45 -3.85 7.38
N PHE A 86 1.86 -3.68 6.20
CA PHE A 86 0.75 -2.76 6.00
C PHE A 86 -0.52 -3.56 5.78
N TYR A 87 -1.55 -3.33 6.60
CA TYR A 87 -2.84 -3.95 6.44
C TYR A 87 -3.99 -2.96 6.60
N MET A 88 -5.13 -3.30 6.01
CA MET A 88 -6.38 -2.58 6.12
C MET A 88 -7.54 -3.55 6.34
N TYR A 89 -8.35 -3.31 7.35
CA TYR A 89 -9.63 -3.99 7.52
C TYR A 89 -10.62 -3.53 6.44
N THR A 90 -11.32 -4.51 5.87
CA THR A 90 -12.39 -4.27 4.89
C THR A 90 -13.78 -4.46 5.50
N ASP A 91 -13.87 -5.14 6.64
CA ASP A 91 -15.08 -5.24 7.45
C ASP A 91 -15.27 -3.95 8.27
N PRO A 92 -16.33 -3.16 8.03
CA PRO A 92 -16.59 -1.93 8.79
C PRO A 92 -17.04 -2.20 10.22
N ALA A 93 -17.40 -3.44 10.57
CA ALA A 93 -17.77 -3.82 11.93
C ALA A 93 -16.55 -4.12 12.82
N VAL A 94 -15.33 -3.97 12.31
CA VAL A 94 -14.12 -4.00 13.13
C VAL A 94 -14.10 -2.75 14.01
N LEU A 95 -14.12 -2.96 15.32
CA LEU A 95 -14.00 -1.83 16.24
C LEU A 95 -12.61 -1.22 16.12
N PRO A 96 -12.49 0.12 15.96
CA PRO A 96 -11.22 0.79 16.03
C PRO A 96 -10.54 0.44 17.35
N LYS A 97 -9.28 -0.02 17.29
CA LYS A 97 -8.45 0.00 18.49
C LYS A 97 -8.29 1.46 18.90
N LYS A 98 -8.08 1.74 20.20
CA LYS A 98 -7.65 3.06 20.72
C LYS A 98 -6.22 3.39 20.25
N SER A 99 -6.03 3.42 18.95
CA SER A 99 -4.79 3.68 18.25
C SER A 99 -5.08 4.84 17.34
N ASP A 100 -4.27 5.90 17.42
CA ASP A 100 -4.36 7.05 16.52
C ASP A 100 -3.98 6.71 15.08
N ARG A 101 -3.59 5.46 14.81
CA ARG A 101 -3.25 4.98 13.47
C ARG A 101 -4.47 4.41 12.75
N PRO A 102 -4.70 4.83 11.48
CA PRO A 102 -5.76 4.27 10.65
C PRO A 102 -5.50 2.78 10.39
N VAL A 103 -6.57 2.00 10.37
CA VAL A 103 -6.52 0.54 10.16
C VAL A 103 -7.63 0.04 9.22
N HIS A 104 -8.59 0.87 8.83
CA HIS A 104 -9.65 0.51 7.89
C HIS A 104 -9.36 1.07 6.50
N ALA A 105 -9.79 0.36 5.46
CA ALA A 105 -9.56 0.77 4.08
C ALA A 105 -10.10 2.18 3.77
N TYR A 106 -11.26 2.55 4.33
CA TYR A 106 -11.86 3.88 4.12
C TYR A 106 -11.02 5.03 4.69
N GLU A 107 -10.15 4.76 5.68
CA GLU A 107 -9.26 5.77 6.26
C GLU A 107 -8.07 6.09 5.34
N PHE A 108 -7.82 5.23 4.35
CA PHE A 108 -6.78 5.39 3.35
C PHE A 108 -7.33 5.89 1.99
N GLU A 109 -8.56 6.37 1.92
CA GLU A 109 -9.17 6.88 0.67
C GLU A 109 -8.33 7.97 0.01
N ALA A 110 -7.70 8.84 0.79
CA ALA A 110 -6.79 9.87 0.28
C ALA A 110 -5.57 9.30 -0.47
N PHE A 111 -5.24 8.02 -0.28
CA PHE A 111 -4.15 7.31 -0.96
C PHE A 111 -4.60 6.51 -2.19
N ARG A 112 -5.90 6.44 -2.47
CA ARG A 112 -6.42 5.80 -3.67
C ARG A 112 -5.80 6.40 -4.93
N LEU A 113 -5.48 5.56 -5.91
CA LEU A 113 -4.91 5.99 -7.17
C LEU A 113 -5.80 7.06 -7.84
N GLU A 114 -7.13 6.87 -7.87
CA GLU A 114 -8.04 7.87 -8.43
C GLU A 114 -7.99 9.24 -7.72
N ASN A 115 -7.67 9.26 -6.42
CA ASN A 115 -7.60 10.48 -5.61
C ASN A 115 -6.22 11.14 -5.63
N ARG A 116 -5.16 10.40 -6.01
CA ARG A 116 -3.77 10.90 -6.03
C ARG A 116 -3.15 11.04 -7.40
N ALA A 117 -3.69 10.42 -8.44
CA ALA A 117 -3.05 10.35 -9.76
C ALA A 117 -2.62 11.73 -10.26
N SER A 118 -3.52 12.72 -10.22
CA SER A 118 -3.21 14.09 -10.62
C SER A 118 -2.04 14.69 -9.83
N LYS A 119 -1.98 14.49 -8.50
CA LYS A 119 -0.88 14.97 -7.65
C LYS A 119 0.44 14.26 -7.96
N LEU A 120 0.40 12.95 -8.22
CA LEU A 120 1.60 12.14 -8.40
C LEU A 120 2.19 12.24 -9.80
N PHE A 121 1.33 12.35 -10.81
CA PHE A 121 1.70 12.20 -12.22
C PHE A 121 1.31 13.40 -13.10
N GLY A 122 0.53 14.35 -12.58
CA GLY A 122 0.01 15.47 -13.38
C GLY A 122 -1.27 15.10 -14.14
N THR A 123 -1.79 16.08 -14.87
CA THR A 123 -2.94 15.95 -15.80
C THR A 123 -2.46 16.14 -17.22
#